data_AF-A0A2V2N163-F1
#
_entry.id   AF-A0A2V2N163-F1
#
_cell.length_a   1.000
_cell.length_b   1.000
_cell.length_c   1.000
_cell.angle_alpha   90.00
_cell.angle_beta   90.00
_cell.angle_gamma   90.00
#
_symmetry.space_group_name_H-M   'P 1'
#
loop_
_entity.id
_entity.type
_entity.pdbx_description
1 polymer ?
#
loop_
_entity_poly.entity_id
_entity_poly.type
_entity_poly.pdbx_seq_one_letter_code
_entity_poly.pdbx_strand_id
1 'polypeptide(L)'
;MTSEPDLLFHEGKAAWRAGNLQQAADLFFEILEADDQYHLAWNALGVVYSQAGEYEEADTCFKNALFLTPDNPVYLQNRGKNNRKLEALWEKSEPVKPAVKIPHMYIIMGIVIVILIIVISYFLLLKQSI
;
A
#
# COMPACT_ATOMS: atom_id res chain seq x y z
N MET A 1 27.65 3.30 28.63
CA MET A 1 27.59 2.12 27.74
C MET A 1 26.46 2.37 26.78
N THR A 2 26.76 2.53 25.49
CA THR A 2 25.74 2.50 24.44
C THR A 2 25.16 1.08 24.39
N SER A 3 23.85 0.94 24.29
CA SER A 3 23.25 -0.38 24.09
C SER A 3 23.65 -0.92 22.72
N GLU A 4 23.66 -2.25 22.54
CA GLU A 4 23.97 -2.87 21.26
C GLU A 4 23.08 -2.35 20.10
N PRO A 5 21.74 -2.18 20.29
CA PRO A 5 20.89 -1.52 19.29
C PRO A 5 21.33 -0.11 18.92
N ASP A 6 21.80 0.69 19.89
CA ASP A 6 22.26 2.06 19.60
C ASP A 6 23.53 2.05 18.73
N LEU A 7 24.46 1.12 18.99
CA LEU A 7 25.68 0.97 18.19
C LEU A 7 25.33 0.59 16.75
N LEU A 8 24.53 -0.45 16.56
CA LEU A 8 24.02 -0.88 15.25
C LEU A 8 23.28 0.26 14.55
N PHE A 9 22.49 1.05 15.28
CA PHE A 9 21.78 2.20 14.72
C PHE A 9 22.74 3.28 14.22
N HIS A 10 23.83 3.52 14.95
CA HIS A 10 24.88 4.46 14.52
C HIS A 10 25.63 3.97 13.29
N GLU A 11 25.94 2.68 13.21
CA GLU A 11 26.57 2.05 12.04
C GLU A 11 25.64 2.07 10.82
N GLY A 12 24.36 1.72 10.99
CA GLY A 12 23.35 1.78 9.94
C GLY A 12 23.19 3.20 9.38
N LYS A 13 23.19 4.22 10.25
CA LYS A 13 23.20 5.63 9.80
C LYS A 13 24.47 5.99 9.04
N ALA A 14 25.63 5.46 9.44
CA ALA A 14 26.88 5.73 8.74
C ALA A 14 26.89 5.07 7.35
N ALA A 15 26.44 3.82 7.24
CA ALA A 15 26.27 3.12 5.97
C ALA A 15 25.28 3.85 5.05
N TRP A 16 24.14 4.31 5.58
CA TRP A 16 23.16 5.09 4.83
C TRP A 16 23.77 6.39 4.28
N ARG A 17 24.51 7.15 5.10
CA ARG A 17 25.21 8.38 4.68
C ARG A 17 26.30 8.13 3.64
N ALA A 18 26.92 6.95 3.66
CA ALA A 18 27.88 6.53 2.66
C ALA A 18 27.21 6.08 1.34
N GLY A 19 25.88 5.98 1.29
CA GLY A 19 25.12 5.51 0.13
C GLY A 19 25.02 3.98 0.04
N ASN A 20 25.52 3.25 1.03
CA ASN A 20 25.44 1.80 1.11
C ASN A 20 24.05 1.38 1.62
N LEU A 21 23.04 1.52 0.76
CA LEU A 21 21.63 1.32 1.15
C LEU A 21 21.35 -0.11 1.64
N GLN A 22 21.90 -1.13 0.97
CA GLN A 22 21.69 -2.52 1.39
C GLN A 22 22.23 -2.77 2.80
N GLN A 23 23.49 -2.39 3.05
CA GLN A 23 24.11 -2.54 4.36
C GLN A 23 23.34 -1.79 5.45
N ALA A 24 22.85 -0.58 5.15
CA ALA A 24 22.04 0.19 6.09
C ALA A 24 20.71 -0.53 6.39
N ALA A 25 20.05 -1.10 5.38
CA ALA A 25 18.83 -1.87 5.57
C ALA A 25 19.07 -3.11 6.45
N ASP A 26 20.13 -3.87 6.18
CA ASP A 26 20.49 -5.07 6.94
C ASP A 26 20.71 -4.74 8.42
N LEU A 27 21.48 -3.67 8.71
CA LEU A 27 21.74 -3.21 10.09
C LEU A 27 20.47 -2.73 10.80
N PHE A 28 19.57 -2.02 10.11
CA PHE A 28 18.30 -1.62 10.72
C PHE A 28 17.36 -2.81 10.91
N PHE A 29 17.41 -3.81 10.03
CA PHE A 29 16.62 -5.02 10.16
C PHE A 29 17.09 -5.86 11.36
N GLU A 30 18.41 -6.00 11.56
CA GLU A 30 18.99 -6.70 12.72
C GLU A 30 18.53 -6.07 14.06
N ILE A 31 18.46 -4.74 14.13
CA ILE A 31 17.89 -4.06 15.31
C ILE A 31 16.43 -4.46 15.52
N LEU A 32 15.64 -4.54 14.45
CA LEU A 32 14.22 -4.86 14.51
C LEU A 32 13.94 -6.36 14.77
N GLU A 33 14.87 -7.25 14.43
CA GLU A 33 14.82 -8.66 14.82
C GLU A 33 15.03 -8.82 16.34
N ALA A 34 15.88 -7.98 16.93
CA ALA A 34 16.13 -7.97 18.36
C ALA A 34 15.05 -7.21 19.16
N ASP A 35 14.57 -6.09 18.62
CA ASP A 35 13.57 -5.20 19.24
C ASP A 35 12.68 -4.55 18.18
N ASP A 36 11.50 -5.14 17.96
CA ASP A 36 10.50 -4.64 17.02
C ASP A 36 9.82 -3.32 17.49
N GLN A 37 10.06 -2.89 18.73
CA GLN A 37 9.57 -1.64 19.29
C GLN A 37 10.56 -0.47 19.10
N TYR A 38 11.72 -0.72 18.49
CA TYR A 38 12.72 0.30 18.18
C TYR A 38 12.25 1.21 17.03
N HIS A 39 11.32 2.12 17.33
CA HIS A 39 10.63 2.98 16.35
C HIS A 39 11.58 3.81 15.46
N LEU A 40 12.76 4.17 15.96
CA LEU A 40 13.79 4.88 15.19
C LEU A 40 14.33 4.03 14.02
N ALA A 41 14.48 2.72 14.21
CA ALA A 41 14.96 1.77 13.20
C ALA A 41 13.89 1.57 12.12
N TRP A 42 12.61 1.45 12.49
CA TRP A 42 11.50 1.45 11.52
C TRP A 42 11.50 2.69 10.63
N ASN A 43 11.65 3.89 11.20
CA ASN A 43 11.72 5.11 10.40
C ASN A 43 12.99 5.15 9.54
N ALA A 44 14.15 4.72 10.06
CA ALA A 44 15.40 4.74 9.32
C ALA A 44 15.39 3.75 8.15
N LEU A 45 14.86 2.54 8.35
CA LEU A 45 14.64 1.56 7.30
C LEU A 45 13.67 2.08 6.23
N GLY A 46 12.58 2.76 6.63
CA GLY A 46 11.67 3.41 5.69
C GLY A 46 12.36 4.49 4.85
N VAL A 47 13.28 5.27 5.41
CA VAL A 47 14.09 6.24 4.66
C VAL A 47 15.00 5.54 3.65
N VAL A 48 15.64 4.43 4.04
CA VAL A 48 16.51 3.64 3.16
C VAL A 48 15.71 3.08 1.98
N TYR A 49 14.56 2.43 2.22
CA TYR A 49 13.69 1.92 1.15
C TYR A 49 13.17 3.03 0.23
N SER A 50 12.77 4.17 0.80
CA SER A 50 12.32 5.34 -0.01
C SER A 50 13.44 5.94 -0.88
N GLN A 51 14.70 5.75 -0.50
CA GLN A 51 15.86 6.14 -1.30
C GLN A 51 16.22 5.09 -2.35
N ALA A 52 16.00 3.80 -2.05
CA ALA A 52 16.16 2.70 -2.99
C ALA A 52 15.07 2.67 -4.08
N GLY A 53 13.92 3.33 -3.84
CA GLY A 53 12.79 3.35 -4.78
C GLY A 53 11.68 2.35 -4.44
N GLU A 54 11.84 1.61 -3.36
CA GLU A 54 10.89 0.64 -2.81
C GLU A 54 9.87 1.39 -1.93
N TYR A 55 8.96 2.13 -2.56
CA TYR A 55 8.13 3.11 -1.84
C TYR A 55 7.00 2.46 -1.03
N GLU A 56 6.50 1.30 -1.44
CA GLU A 56 5.49 0.52 -0.73
C GLU A 56 6.03 -0.06 0.59
N GLU A 57 7.22 -0.65 0.55
CA GLU A 57 7.98 -1.16 1.70
C GLU A 57 8.31 -0.02 2.66
N ALA A 58 8.71 1.14 2.11
CA ALA A 58 8.96 2.34 2.90
C ALA A 58 7.69 2.83 3.64
N ASP A 59 6.52 2.88 2.98
CA ASP A 59 5.26 3.29 3.64
C ASP A 59 4.89 2.33 4.78
N THR A 60 5.14 1.03 4.61
CA THR A 60 4.95 0.01 5.65
C THR A 60 5.85 0.28 6.86
N CYS A 61 7.15 0.53 6.63
CA CYS A 61 8.09 0.85 7.71
C CYS A 61 7.70 2.14 8.45
N PHE A 62 7.28 3.19 7.73
CA PHE A 62 6.81 4.43 8.35
C PHE A 62 5.51 4.25 9.14
N LYS A 63 4.60 3.38 8.69
CA LYS A 63 3.39 3.02 9.45
C LYS A 63 3.75 2.35 10.77
N ASN A 64 4.71 1.44 10.78
CA ASN A 64 5.18 0.80 12.03
C ASN A 64 5.82 1.83 12.98
N ALA A 65 6.67 2.72 12.47
CA ALA A 65 7.24 3.80 13.28
C ALA A 65 6.16 4.73 13.88
N LEU A 66 5.13 5.06 13.10
CA LEU A 66 3.99 5.86 13.57
C LEU A 66 3.06 5.08 14.49
N PHE A 67 2.93 3.76 14.34
CA PHE A 67 2.15 2.96 15.29
C PHE A 67 2.74 3.03 16.69
N LEU A 68 4.07 3.00 16.79
CA LEU A 68 4.81 3.12 18.05
C LEU A 68 4.87 4.58 18.55
N THR A 69 4.95 5.56 17.64
CA THR A 69 4.93 7.00 17.98
C THR A 69 3.98 7.79 17.05
N PRO A 70 2.66 7.83 17.36
CA PRO A 70 1.61 8.33 16.44
C PRO A 70 1.76 9.76 15.93
N ASP A 71 2.32 10.65 16.75
CA ASP A 71 2.38 12.09 16.45
C ASP A 71 3.80 12.58 16.16
N ASN A 72 4.72 11.68 15.82
CA ASN A 72 6.10 12.09 15.53
C ASN A 72 6.14 12.89 14.21
N PRO A 73 6.47 14.21 14.25
CA PRO A 73 6.40 15.06 13.07
C PRO A 73 7.44 14.68 12.01
N VAL A 74 8.57 14.09 12.42
CA VAL A 74 9.61 13.62 11.50
C VAL A 74 9.10 12.43 10.70
N TYR A 75 8.39 11.50 11.35
CA TYR A 75 7.90 10.28 10.70
C TYR A 75 6.76 10.60 9.73
N LEU A 76 5.84 11.47 10.15
CA LEU A 76 4.79 12.00 9.27
C LEU A 76 5.38 12.71 8.04
N GLN A 77 6.42 13.52 8.23
CA GLN A 77 7.09 14.21 7.13
C GLN A 77 7.77 13.22 6.17
N ASN A 78 8.50 12.22 6.68
CA ASN A 78 9.19 11.23 5.86
C ASN A 78 8.20 10.39 5.06
N ARG A 79 7.15 9.90 5.72
CA ARG A 79 6.06 9.17 5.06
C ARG A 79 5.35 10.01 4.01
N GLY A 80 5.06 11.29 4.30
CA GLY A 80 4.47 12.20 3.34
C GLY A 80 5.36 12.44 2.11
N LYS A 81 6.68 12.54 2.29
CA LYS A 81 7.64 12.61 1.17
C LYS A 81 7.64 11.32 0.34
N ASN A 82 7.60 10.17 1.00
CA ASN A 82 7.53 8.86 0.35
C ASN A 82 6.26 8.70 -0.49
N ASN A 83 5.10 9.02 0.10
CA ASN A 83 3.81 8.76 -0.54
C ASN A 83 3.56 9.62 -1.77
N ARG A 84 4.15 10.83 -1.84
CA ARG A 84 4.16 11.60 -3.09
C ARG A 84 4.93 10.92 -4.22
N LYS A 85 6.03 10.22 -3.90
CA LYS A 85 6.79 9.44 -4.89
C LYS A 85 6.02 8.19 -5.32
N LEU A 86 5.39 7.52 -4.35
CA LEU A 86 4.51 6.36 -4.61
C LEU A 86 3.32 6.73 -5.51
N GLU A 87 2.63 7.84 -5.21
CA GLU A 87 1.53 8.34 -6.04
C GLU A 87 1.99 8.69 -7.46
N ALA A 88 3.14 9.37 -7.59
CA ALA A 88 3.72 9.68 -8.89
C ALA A 88 4.17 8.44 -9.68
N LEU A 89 4.50 7.32 -9.02
CA LEU A 89 4.73 6.04 -9.69
C LEU A 89 3.42 5.45 -10.21
N TRP A 90 2.36 5.43 -9.39
CA TRP A 90 1.06 4.89 -9.80
C TRP A 90 0.43 5.70 -10.93
N GLU A 91 0.63 7.02 -10.97
CA GLU A 91 0.20 7.86 -12.10
C GLU A 91 0.92 7.50 -13.40
N LYS A 92 2.20 7.11 -13.31
CA LYS A 92 3.00 6.70 -14.48
C LYS A 92 2.75 5.26 -14.91
N SER A 93 2.35 4.39 -14.00
CA SER A 93 1.96 3.03 -14.35
C SER A 93 0.66 3.07 -15.15
N GLU A 94 0.57 2.30 -16.25
CA GLU A 94 -0.69 2.22 -17.00
C GLU A 94 -1.83 1.88 -16.03
N PRO A 95 -2.97 2.58 -16.09
CA PRO A 95 -4.06 2.31 -15.17
C PRO A 95 -4.43 0.84 -15.31
N VAL A 96 -4.31 0.09 -14.21
CA VAL A 96 -4.97 -1.21 -14.10
C VAL A 96 -6.44 -0.91 -14.36
N LYS A 97 -6.93 -1.27 -15.55
CA LYS A 97 -8.33 -1.09 -15.91
C LYS A 97 -9.12 -1.76 -14.79
N PRO A 98 -9.81 -1.00 -13.93
CA PRO A 98 -10.55 -1.63 -12.85
C PRO A 98 -11.51 -2.60 -13.52
N ALA A 99 -11.61 -3.83 -13.01
CA ALA A 99 -12.66 -4.75 -13.44
C ALA A 99 -13.95 -3.95 -13.43
N VAL A 100 -14.55 -3.74 -14.62
CA VAL A 100 -15.64 -2.80 -14.83
C VAL A 100 -16.69 -3.11 -13.78
N LYS A 101 -16.83 -2.25 -12.78
CA LYS A 101 -17.91 -2.35 -11.79
C LYS A 101 -19.17 -1.96 -12.53
N ILE A 102 -19.77 -2.91 -13.23
CA ILE A 102 -21.09 -2.74 -13.85
C ILE A 102 -22.05 -2.45 -12.70
N PRO A 103 -22.65 -1.24 -12.61
CA PRO A 103 -23.58 -0.93 -11.54
C PRO A 103 -24.69 -1.99 -11.48
N HIS A 104 -25.03 -2.44 -10.27
CA HIS A 104 -26.06 -3.48 -10.06
C HIS A 104 -27.37 -3.20 -10.83
N MET A 105 -27.68 -1.92 -11.08
CA MET A 105 -28.80 -1.47 -11.90
C MET A 105 -28.82 -2.11 -13.31
N TYR A 106 -27.68 -2.25 -13.99
CA TYR A 106 -27.65 -2.82 -15.35
C TYR A 106 -27.90 -4.33 -15.37
N ILE A 107 -27.46 -5.05 -14.33
CA ILE A 107 -27.75 -6.48 -14.16
C ILE A 107 -29.26 -6.66 -13.90
N ILE A 108 -29.83 -5.84 -13.02
CA ILE A 108 -31.26 -5.85 -12.70
C ILE A 108 -32.10 -5.52 -13.95
N MET A 109 -31.72 -4.50 -14.72
CA MET A 109 -32.42 -4.15 -15.97
C MET A 109 -32.41 -5.30 -16.98
N GLY A 110 -31.29 -6.02 -17.12
CA GLY A 110 -31.22 -7.19 -18.00
C GLY A 110 -32.19 -8.30 -17.60
N ILE A 111 -32.29 -8.62 -16.30
CA ILE A 111 -33.23 -9.62 -15.77
C ILE A 111 -34.68 -9.21 -16.03
N VAL A 112 -35.03 -7.93 -15.81
CA VAL A 112 -36.38 -7.41 -16.02
C VAL A 112 -36.80 -7.52 -17.49
N ILE A 113 -35.91 -7.20 -18.42
CA ILE A 113 -36.17 -7.31 -19.87
C ILE A 113 -36.47 -8.77 -20.26
N VAL A 114 -35.67 -9.72 -19.76
CA VAL A 114 -35.89 -11.16 -20.05
C VAL A 114 -37.23 -11.64 -19.52
N ILE A 115 -37.61 -11.24 -18.30
CA ILE A 115 -38.92 -11.58 -17.72
C ILE A 115 -40.07 -11.00 -18.56
N LEU A 116 -39.96 -9.73 -18.99
CA LEU A 116 -40.97 -9.11 -19.84
C LEU A 116 -41.12 -9.83 -21.18
N ILE A 117 -40.02 -10.24 -21.81
CA ILE A 117 -40.06 -11.01 -23.07
C ILE A 117 -40.79 -12.34 -22.84
N ILE A 118 -40.46 -13.08 -21.78
CA ILE A 118 -41.12 -14.36 -21.47
C ILE A 118 -42.63 -14.17 -21.26
N VAL A 119 -43.03 -13.16 -20.50
CA VAL A 119 -44.45 -12.86 -20.23
C VAL A 119 -45.20 -12.50 -21.51
N ILE A 120 -44.59 -11.66 -22.36
CA ILE A 120 -45.18 -11.26 -23.65
C ILE A 120 -45.31 -12.49 -24.58
N SER A 121 -44.26 -13.31 -24.69
CA SER A 121 -44.29 -14.53 -25.50
C SER A 121 -45.36 -15.52 -25.03
N TYR A 122 -45.49 -15.72 -23.72
CA TYR A 122 -46.54 -16.58 -23.14
C TYR A 122 -47.95 -16.07 -23.47
N PHE A 123 -48.18 -14.76 -23.33
CA PHE A 123 -49.48 -14.15 -23.67
C PHE A 123 -49.82 -14.26 -25.16
N LEU A 124 -48.82 -14.10 -26.04
CA LEU A 124 -49.00 -14.29 -27.49
C LEU A 124 -49.34 -15.74 -27.84
N LEU A 125 -48.70 -16.72 -27.20
CA LEU A 125 -49.00 -18.14 -27.41
C LEU A 125 -50.44 -18.49 -26.97
N LEU A 126 -50.89 -17.99 -25.82
CA LEU A 126 -52.27 -18.18 -25.35
C LEU A 126 -53.31 -17.61 -26.34
N LYS A 127 -53.00 -16.44 -26.93
CA LYS A 127 -53.89 -15.79 -27.90
C LYS A 127 -53.97 -16.56 -29.24
N GLN A 128 -52.97 -17.36 -29.59
CA GLN A 128 -53.00 -18.21 -30.78
C GLN A 128 -53.71 -19.55 -30.57
N SER A 129 -53.93 -19.97 -29.31
CA SER A 129 -54.62 -21.22 -28.96
C SER A 129 -56.14 -21.08 -28.73
N ILE A 130 -56.70 -19.89 -28.95
CA ILE A 130 -58.14 -19.55 -28.87
C ILE A 130 -58.62 -19.23 -30.27
#